data_AF-A0A373PST6-F1
#
_entry.id   AF-A0A373PST6-F1
#
_cell.length_a   1.000
_cell.length_b   1.000
_cell.length_c   1.000
_cell.angle_alpha   90.00
_cell.angle_beta   90.00
_cell.angle_gamma   90.00
#
_symmetry.space_group_name_H-M   'P 1'
#
loop_
_entity.id
_entity.type
_entity.pdbx_description
1 polymer ?
#
loop_
_entity_poly.entity_id
_entity_poly.type
_entity_poly.pdbx_seq_one_letter_code
_entity_poly.pdbx_strand_id
1 'polypeptide(L)'
;MEKYIMAYLFVHFREMWTEKGEQVYFALSKNGYDWEIINDGNPVITAKKGDLGVRDIVIARTRDNRFVIMATDLALIKNIDTKYKGNIRNAFKDGSKAIAMWKSDDLVNWSDEILLQFDDDNLGCFWAPGIFFDDESGEYVVHWSSSNKNDDYSGLAIYYSVTKDFEKFSKPKLFCKKTDSELLDSFLYKSNGTYHFFVKSADNPKAVIHETSQSLYGPYERDIFFDEQMASLEKCNTYEAPMVYTLSDKKICLMLDFYGCEKEDMGYVPFVMESLDSINLKCSKEKFTFPYKFKHGVVMEITGDEYERIKKHKWINKK
;
A
#
# COMPACT_ATOMS: atom_id res chain seq x y z
N MET A 1 -17.58 20.37 25.37
CA MET A 1 -17.44 19.97 23.97
C MET A 1 -16.21 19.09 23.88
N GLU A 2 -16.41 17.77 23.85
CA GLU A 2 -15.30 16.86 23.55
C GLU A 2 -14.83 17.15 22.13
N LYS A 3 -13.58 17.61 22.02
CA LYS A 3 -12.90 17.80 20.76
C LYS A 3 -12.85 16.41 20.12
N TYR A 4 -13.52 16.17 18.99
CA TYR A 4 -13.34 14.93 18.23
C TYR A 4 -11.85 14.77 17.99
N ILE A 5 -11.22 13.81 18.66
CA ILE A 5 -9.80 13.50 18.44
C ILE A 5 -9.77 12.77 17.10
N MET A 6 -9.24 13.45 16.08
CA MET A 6 -8.80 12.77 14.85
C MET A 6 -7.74 11.75 15.25
N ALA A 7 -7.93 10.52 14.83
CA ALA A 7 -7.03 9.40 15.09
C ALA A 7 -6.66 8.72 13.77
N TYR A 8 -5.81 7.72 13.83
CA TYR A 8 -5.22 7.07 12.67
C TYR A 8 -5.34 5.56 12.80
N LEU A 9 -5.67 4.92 11.69
CA LEU A 9 -5.62 3.47 11.50
C LEU A 9 -4.53 3.16 10.49
N PHE A 10 -3.60 2.29 10.83
CA PHE A 10 -2.65 1.71 9.90
C PHE A 10 -3.05 0.28 9.58
N VAL A 11 -3.41 0.03 8.32
CA VAL A 11 -3.68 -1.29 7.79
C VAL A 11 -2.47 -1.79 7.01
N HIS A 12 -1.93 -2.94 7.39
CA HIS A 12 -0.65 -3.44 6.89
C HIS A 12 -0.56 -4.96 7.01
N PHE A 13 0.48 -5.56 6.43
CA PHE A 13 0.89 -6.94 6.73
C PHE A 13 2.14 -6.96 7.61
N ARG A 14 2.53 -8.14 8.12
CA ARG A 14 3.74 -8.28 8.96
C ARG A 14 4.68 -9.29 8.33
N GLU A 15 5.91 -8.93 8.01
CA GLU A 15 6.84 -9.93 7.48
C GLU A 15 7.30 -10.90 8.60
N MET A 16 6.73 -12.10 8.60
CA MET A 16 7.06 -13.20 9.51
C MET A 16 7.36 -14.47 8.72
N TRP A 17 8.18 -15.35 9.27
CA TRP A 17 8.50 -16.67 8.69
C TRP A 17 7.39 -17.73 8.89
N THR A 18 6.15 -17.28 9.04
CA THR A 18 4.99 -18.14 9.24
C THR A 18 3.83 -17.58 8.43
N GLU A 19 2.83 -18.40 8.08
CA GLU A 19 1.63 -17.96 7.35
C GLU A 19 0.87 -16.82 8.04
N LYS A 20 1.10 -16.59 9.34
CA LYS A 20 0.55 -15.43 10.06
C LYS A 20 1.08 -14.10 9.52
N GLY A 21 2.27 -14.07 8.94
CA GLY A 21 2.86 -12.82 8.47
C GLY A 21 2.11 -12.20 7.29
N GLU A 22 1.53 -13.05 6.45
CA GLU A 22 0.90 -12.65 5.19
C GLU A 22 -0.61 -12.56 5.42
N GLN A 23 -1.03 -11.68 6.33
CA GLN A 23 -2.41 -11.45 6.74
C GLN A 23 -2.65 -9.96 7.02
N VAL A 24 -3.90 -9.54 7.22
CA VAL A 24 -4.22 -8.13 7.51
C VAL A 24 -4.07 -7.84 9.00
N TYR A 25 -3.30 -6.79 9.33
CA TYR A 25 -3.08 -6.29 10.68
C TYR A 25 -3.46 -4.82 10.79
N PHE A 26 -3.94 -4.44 11.98
CA PHE A 26 -4.21 -3.06 12.33
C PHE A 26 -3.23 -2.56 13.39
N ALA A 27 -2.93 -1.26 13.33
CA ALA A 27 -2.39 -0.49 14.43
C ALA A 27 -3.15 0.83 14.54
N LEU A 28 -3.24 1.39 15.75
CA LEU A 28 -3.92 2.67 15.98
C LEU A 28 -2.95 3.73 16.47
N SER A 29 -3.19 4.99 16.12
CA SER A 29 -2.47 6.12 16.70
C SER A 29 -3.43 7.30 16.94
N LYS A 30 -3.16 8.10 17.98
CA LYS A 30 -3.90 9.34 18.24
C LYS A 30 -3.28 10.57 17.57
N ASN A 31 -2.05 10.47 17.09
CA ASN A 31 -1.29 11.61 16.58
C ASN A 31 -0.56 11.34 15.25
N GLY A 32 -0.51 10.07 14.82
CA GLY A 32 0.20 9.60 13.64
C GLY A 32 1.67 9.26 13.90
N TYR A 33 2.19 9.57 15.08
CA TYR A 33 3.59 9.33 15.49
C TYR A 33 3.72 8.08 16.38
N ASP A 34 2.82 7.93 17.35
CA ASP A 34 2.87 6.88 18.36
C ASP A 34 1.83 5.82 18.07
N TRP A 35 2.28 4.62 17.75
CA TRP A 35 1.43 3.53 17.29
C TRP A 35 1.23 2.47 18.37
N GLU A 36 -0.01 2.01 18.47
CA GLU A 36 -0.49 1.04 19.43
C GLU A 36 -0.83 -0.28 18.72
N ILE A 37 -0.49 -1.40 19.37
CA ILE A 37 -0.82 -2.73 18.89
C ILE A 37 -2.33 -3.00 19.00
N ILE A 38 -2.91 -3.69 18.01
CA ILE A 38 -4.30 -4.16 18.00
C ILE A 38 -4.34 -5.68 17.99
N ASN A 39 -5.39 -6.25 18.59
CA ASN A 39 -5.65 -7.70 18.66
C ASN A 39 -4.46 -8.51 19.24
N ASP A 40 -3.77 -7.96 20.25
CA ASP A 40 -2.58 -8.57 20.87
C ASP A 40 -1.48 -8.93 19.86
N GLY A 41 -1.43 -8.23 18.71
CA GLY A 41 -0.49 -8.51 17.63
C GLY A 41 -0.88 -9.69 16.73
N ASN A 42 -2.12 -10.16 16.79
CA ASN A 42 -2.68 -11.15 15.88
C ASN A 42 -3.36 -10.47 14.67
N PRO A 43 -3.52 -11.16 13.54
CA PRO A 43 -4.20 -10.60 12.38
C PRO A 43 -5.65 -10.28 12.70
N VAL A 44 -6.17 -9.19 12.13
CA VAL A 44 -7.59 -8.80 12.26
C VAL A 44 -8.47 -9.46 11.20
N ILE A 45 -7.90 -9.75 10.01
CA ILE A 45 -8.53 -10.52 8.93
C ILE A 45 -7.52 -11.55 8.45
N THR A 46 -7.99 -12.78 8.27
CA THR A 46 -7.22 -13.88 7.68
C THR A 46 -7.78 -14.23 6.32
N ALA A 47 -6.92 -14.29 5.30
CA ALA A 47 -7.25 -14.75 3.96
C ALA A 47 -7.64 -16.24 3.99
N LYS A 48 -8.72 -16.57 3.29
CA LYS A 48 -9.35 -17.90 3.23
C LYS A 48 -9.54 -18.40 1.81
N LYS A 49 -9.32 -17.55 0.81
CA LYS A 49 -9.39 -17.83 -0.62
C LYS A 49 -8.01 -17.57 -1.26
N GLY A 50 -7.90 -17.88 -2.54
CA GLY A 50 -6.72 -17.53 -3.33
C GLY A 50 -5.48 -18.28 -2.85
N ASP A 51 -4.39 -17.54 -2.66
CA ASP A 51 -3.12 -18.05 -2.16
C ASP A 51 -3.11 -18.29 -0.64
N LEU A 52 -4.18 -17.93 0.08
CA LEU A 52 -4.36 -18.06 1.53
C LEU A 52 -3.46 -17.15 2.37
N GLY A 53 -2.90 -16.12 1.75
CA GLY A 53 -2.12 -15.07 2.39
C GLY A 53 -2.20 -13.80 1.58
N VAL A 54 -2.05 -12.66 2.25
CA VAL A 54 -2.11 -11.34 1.64
C VAL A 54 -0.96 -10.44 2.08
N ARG A 55 -0.55 -9.57 1.16
CA ARG A 55 0.51 -8.57 1.32
C ARG A 55 0.08 -7.23 0.74
N ASP A 56 0.86 -6.18 1.00
CA ASP A 56 0.72 -4.86 0.34
C ASP A 56 -0.70 -4.29 0.45
N ILE A 57 -1.11 -4.00 1.70
CA ILE A 57 -2.51 -3.71 2.01
C ILE A 57 -2.84 -2.24 1.78
N VAL A 58 -3.95 -1.95 1.11
CA VAL A 58 -4.53 -0.60 1.01
C VAL A 58 -5.91 -0.57 1.65
N ILE A 59 -6.28 0.57 2.24
CA ILE A 59 -7.62 0.84 2.75
C ILE A 59 -8.13 2.18 2.20
N ALA A 60 -9.43 2.24 1.89
CA ALA A 60 -10.12 3.47 1.56
C ALA A 60 -11.45 3.58 2.30
N ARG A 61 -11.79 4.81 2.72
CA ARG A 61 -13.16 5.17 3.10
C ARG A 61 -13.91 5.61 1.85
N THR A 62 -15.07 5.01 1.61
CA THR A 62 -15.91 5.35 0.47
C THR A 62 -16.72 6.63 0.72
N ARG A 63 -17.24 7.26 -0.33
CA ARG A 63 -18.05 8.49 -0.23
C ARG A 63 -19.35 8.31 0.57
N ASP A 64 -19.82 7.07 0.70
CA ASP A 64 -20.96 6.69 1.54
C ASP A 64 -20.54 6.14 2.91
N ASN A 65 -19.32 6.45 3.37
CA ASN A 65 -18.78 6.12 4.69
C ASN A 65 -18.65 4.61 5.00
N ARG A 66 -18.51 3.78 3.98
CA ARG A 66 -18.07 2.39 4.10
C ARG A 66 -16.55 2.31 3.95
N PHE A 67 -15.99 1.13 4.15
CA PHE A 67 -14.56 0.88 4.10
C PHE A 67 -14.27 -0.30 3.18
N VAL A 68 -13.22 -0.16 2.39
CA VAL A 68 -12.73 -1.21 1.51
C VAL A 68 -11.26 -1.44 1.81
N ILE A 69 -10.90 -2.68 2.09
CA ILE A 69 -9.52 -3.15 2.10
C ILE A 69 -9.27 -3.90 0.80
N MET A 70 -8.12 -3.64 0.18
CA MET A 70 -7.58 -4.44 -0.91
C MET A 70 -6.16 -4.86 -0.59
N ALA A 71 -5.72 -5.99 -1.15
CA ALA A 71 -4.39 -6.53 -0.94
C ALA A 71 -3.92 -7.39 -2.11
N THR A 72 -2.61 -7.55 -2.22
CA THR A 72 -2.01 -8.60 -3.04
C THR A 72 -2.43 -9.96 -2.49
N ASP A 73 -3.08 -10.81 -3.30
CA ASP A 73 -3.33 -12.22 -2.98
C ASP A 73 -2.04 -13.04 -3.19
N LEU A 74 -1.24 -13.19 -2.14
CA LEU A 74 0.08 -13.79 -2.20
C LEU A 74 0.53 -14.33 -0.84
N ALA A 75 0.83 -15.63 -0.82
CA ALA A 75 1.43 -16.32 0.33
C ALA A 75 2.82 -16.88 -0.02
N LEU A 76 3.87 -16.06 0.08
CA LEU A 76 5.23 -16.48 -0.23
C LEU A 76 5.71 -17.58 0.71
N ILE A 77 5.41 -17.49 2.02
CA ILE A 77 5.86 -18.49 2.99
C ILE A 77 5.34 -19.88 2.63
N LYS A 78 4.11 -19.95 2.11
CA LYS A 78 3.47 -21.20 1.71
C LYS A 78 3.93 -21.70 0.34
N ASN A 79 4.13 -20.76 -0.59
CA ASN A 79 4.17 -21.07 -2.02
C ASN A 79 5.57 -20.92 -2.65
N ILE A 80 6.56 -20.36 -1.95
CA ILE A 80 7.89 -20.09 -2.52
C ILE A 80 8.57 -21.35 -3.04
N ASP A 81 8.66 -22.42 -2.25
CA ASP A 81 9.35 -23.65 -2.64
C ASP A 81 8.51 -24.55 -3.55
N THR A 82 7.19 -24.40 -3.53
CA THR A 82 6.25 -25.24 -4.27
C THR A 82 5.85 -24.58 -5.60
N LYS A 83 4.84 -23.70 -5.57
CA LYS A 83 4.28 -22.99 -6.72
C LYS A 83 5.35 -22.17 -7.45
N TYR A 84 6.22 -21.48 -6.69
CA TYR A 84 7.21 -20.56 -7.25
C TYR A 84 8.62 -21.16 -7.37
N LYS A 85 8.82 -22.44 -7.01
CA LYS A 85 10.07 -23.21 -7.24
C LYS A 85 11.35 -22.50 -6.77
N GLY A 86 11.28 -21.85 -5.60
CA GLY A 86 12.37 -21.11 -4.99
C GLY A 86 12.67 -19.74 -5.64
N ASN A 87 11.85 -19.26 -6.57
CA ASN A 87 12.09 -18.00 -7.27
C ASN A 87 10.81 -17.15 -7.40
N ILE A 88 10.80 -16.02 -6.70
CA ILE A 88 9.69 -15.04 -6.73
C ILE A 88 9.34 -14.56 -8.14
N ARG A 89 10.29 -14.53 -9.08
CA ARG A 89 10.01 -14.15 -10.48
C ARG A 89 8.98 -15.07 -11.14
N ASN A 90 8.88 -16.34 -10.74
CA ASN A 90 7.84 -17.23 -11.26
C ASN A 90 6.43 -16.74 -10.90
N ALA A 91 6.27 -16.01 -9.78
CA ALA A 91 5.00 -15.43 -9.39
C ALA A 91 4.53 -14.32 -10.33
N PHE A 92 5.39 -13.77 -11.20
CA PHE A 92 4.97 -12.80 -12.22
C PHE A 92 4.00 -13.45 -13.22
N LYS A 93 4.18 -14.74 -13.52
CA LYS A 93 3.33 -15.49 -14.44
C LYS A 93 2.34 -16.39 -13.72
N ASP A 94 2.83 -17.11 -12.71
CA ASP A 94 2.11 -18.19 -12.04
C ASP A 94 1.43 -17.71 -10.73
N GLY A 95 1.66 -16.47 -10.32
CA GLY A 95 1.05 -15.86 -9.14
C GLY A 95 -0.45 -15.65 -9.27
N SER A 96 -1.10 -15.23 -8.19
CA SER A 96 -2.52 -14.90 -8.25
C SER A 96 -2.76 -13.75 -9.24
N LYS A 97 -3.81 -13.91 -10.05
CA LYS A 97 -4.32 -12.89 -10.96
C LYS A 97 -5.52 -12.15 -10.34
N ALA A 98 -5.49 -12.00 -9.01
CA ALA A 98 -6.56 -11.40 -8.25
C ALA A 98 -6.02 -10.41 -7.20
N ILE A 99 -6.84 -9.40 -6.91
CA ILE A 99 -6.72 -8.55 -5.73
C ILE A 99 -7.69 -9.09 -4.68
N ALA A 100 -7.21 -9.43 -3.50
CA ALA A 100 -8.09 -9.79 -2.39
C ALA A 100 -8.76 -8.53 -1.84
N MET A 101 -10.06 -8.59 -1.56
CA MET A 101 -10.86 -7.44 -1.15
C MET A 101 -11.86 -7.80 -0.04
N TRP A 102 -12.04 -6.86 0.89
CA TRP A 102 -13.05 -6.92 1.96
C TRP A 102 -13.76 -5.58 2.09
N LYS A 103 -15.05 -5.62 2.46
CA LYS A 103 -15.86 -4.42 2.73
C LYS A 103 -16.31 -4.40 4.19
N SER A 104 -16.44 -3.22 4.77
CA SER A 104 -16.97 -3.03 6.13
C SER A 104 -17.75 -1.73 6.23
N ASP A 105 -18.78 -1.70 7.07
CA ASP A 105 -19.50 -0.47 7.40
C ASP A 105 -18.93 0.22 8.65
N ASP A 106 -18.07 -0.47 9.42
CA ASP A 106 -17.72 -0.05 10.78
C ASP A 106 -16.28 -0.32 11.21
N LEU A 107 -15.41 -0.78 10.29
CA LEU A 107 -14.00 -1.16 10.48
C LEU A 107 -13.74 -2.41 11.34
N VAL A 108 -14.77 -3.04 11.91
CA VAL A 108 -14.60 -4.20 12.80
C VAL A 108 -15.35 -5.43 12.34
N ASN A 109 -16.45 -5.24 11.60
CA ASN A 109 -17.19 -6.30 10.93
C ASN A 109 -16.90 -6.24 9.42
N TRP A 110 -16.17 -7.24 8.94
CA TRP A 110 -15.75 -7.34 7.54
C TRP A 110 -16.55 -8.41 6.81
N SER A 111 -16.81 -8.17 5.51
CA SER A 111 -17.41 -9.14 4.61
C SER A 111 -16.59 -10.43 4.51
N ASP A 112 -17.14 -11.45 3.84
CA ASP A 112 -16.29 -12.52 3.32
C ASP A 112 -15.30 -11.95 2.30
N GLU A 113 -14.16 -12.63 2.16
CA GLU A 113 -13.13 -12.30 1.19
C GLU A 113 -13.66 -12.40 -0.24
N ILE A 114 -13.34 -11.39 -1.06
CA ILE A 114 -13.65 -11.32 -2.48
C ILE A 114 -12.33 -11.33 -3.25
N LEU A 115 -12.21 -12.22 -4.24
CA LEU A 115 -11.07 -12.18 -5.17
C LEU A 115 -11.49 -11.40 -6.41
N LEU A 116 -11.05 -10.15 -6.50
CA LEU A 116 -11.30 -9.28 -7.63
C LEU A 116 -10.34 -9.64 -8.78
N GLN A 117 -10.92 -10.04 -9.91
CA GLN A 117 -10.20 -10.30 -11.16
C GLN A 117 -10.66 -9.29 -12.21
N PHE A 118 -9.78 -8.96 -13.15
CA PHE A 118 -10.10 -8.08 -14.27
C PHE A 118 -10.16 -8.86 -15.58
N ASP A 119 -11.00 -8.39 -16.51
CA ASP A 119 -11.19 -8.96 -17.85
C ASP A 119 -10.02 -8.59 -18.80
N ASP A 120 -8.81 -9.08 -18.48
CA ASP A 120 -7.62 -9.03 -19.34
C ASP A 120 -6.68 -10.22 -19.08
N ASP A 121 -6.76 -11.23 -19.95
CA ASP A 121 -5.97 -12.45 -19.87
C ASP A 121 -4.46 -12.24 -20.13
N ASN A 122 -4.06 -11.07 -20.63
CA ASN A 122 -2.64 -10.76 -20.86
C ASN A 122 -1.92 -10.35 -19.59
N LEU A 123 -2.63 -9.89 -18.57
CA LEU A 123 -2.01 -9.52 -17.30
C LEU A 123 -1.60 -10.78 -16.52
N GLY A 124 -0.43 -10.71 -15.88
CA GLY A 124 0.08 -11.76 -15.01
C GLY A 124 -0.32 -11.50 -13.55
N CYS A 125 0.66 -11.18 -12.71
CA CYS A 125 0.44 -10.93 -11.28
C CYS A 125 -0.25 -9.59 -11.00
N PHE A 126 -1.07 -9.51 -9.95
CA PHE A 126 -1.73 -8.26 -9.53
C PHE A 126 -1.22 -7.87 -8.15
N TRP A 127 -0.22 -7.00 -8.09
CA TRP A 127 0.55 -6.71 -6.86
C TRP A 127 0.46 -5.26 -6.40
N ALA A 128 0.53 -5.07 -5.09
CA ALA A 128 0.55 -3.77 -4.41
C ALA A 128 -0.56 -2.84 -4.90
N PRO A 129 -1.84 -3.20 -4.68
CA PRO A 129 -2.94 -2.34 -5.05
C PRO A 129 -2.87 -1.02 -4.27
N GLY A 130 -3.14 0.08 -4.96
CA GLY A 130 -3.43 1.39 -4.36
C GLY A 130 -4.81 1.88 -4.79
N ILE A 131 -5.37 2.79 -3.99
CA ILE A 131 -6.69 3.38 -4.24
C ILE A 131 -6.55 4.90 -4.14
N PHE A 132 -6.94 5.60 -5.21
CA PHE A 132 -7.02 7.05 -5.24
C PHE A 132 -8.45 7.46 -5.64
N PHE A 133 -9.05 8.40 -4.92
CA PHE A 133 -10.37 8.94 -5.31
C PHE A 133 -10.17 10.20 -6.15
N ASP A 134 -10.70 10.18 -7.37
CA ASP A 134 -10.69 11.33 -8.27
C ASP A 134 -11.97 12.15 -8.09
N ASP A 135 -11.85 13.33 -7.50
CA ASP A 135 -12.97 14.26 -7.29
C ASP A 135 -13.60 14.74 -8.61
N GLU A 136 -12.85 14.75 -9.71
CA GLU A 136 -13.33 15.27 -11.01
C GLU A 136 -14.30 14.30 -11.68
N SER A 137 -13.95 13.01 -11.73
CA SER A 137 -14.83 11.95 -12.27
C SER A 137 -15.82 11.39 -11.23
N GLY A 138 -15.53 11.54 -9.94
CA GLY A 138 -16.26 10.89 -8.85
C GLY A 138 -16.02 9.37 -8.80
N GLU A 139 -14.86 8.91 -9.27
CA GLU A 139 -14.49 7.50 -9.35
C GLU A 139 -13.24 7.20 -8.51
N TYR A 140 -13.13 5.96 -8.05
CA TYR A 140 -11.93 5.41 -7.45
C TYR A 140 -11.05 4.83 -8.56
N VAL A 141 -9.82 5.31 -8.65
CA VAL A 141 -8.75 4.71 -9.42
C VAL A 141 -8.07 3.65 -8.56
N VAL A 142 -8.25 2.39 -8.92
CA VAL A 142 -7.52 1.26 -8.34
C VAL A 142 -6.36 0.96 -9.26
N HIS A 143 -5.13 1.07 -8.75
CA HIS A 143 -3.90 0.88 -9.53
C HIS A 143 -3.03 -0.21 -8.89
N TRP A 144 -2.26 -0.94 -9.70
CA TRP A 144 -1.44 -2.07 -9.24
C TRP A 144 -0.26 -2.32 -10.18
N SER A 145 0.73 -3.06 -9.69
CA SER A 145 1.87 -3.54 -10.46
C SER A 145 1.49 -4.85 -11.13
N SER A 146 1.71 -4.97 -12.44
CA SER A 146 1.43 -6.20 -13.19
C SER A 146 2.48 -6.47 -14.25
N SER A 147 2.82 -7.75 -14.38
CA SER A 147 3.52 -8.28 -15.54
C SER A 147 2.56 -8.47 -16.72
N ASN A 148 3.10 -8.68 -17.92
CA ASN A 148 2.28 -8.85 -19.12
C ASN A 148 2.79 -9.99 -20.02
N LYS A 149 1.89 -10.80 -20.54
CA LYS A 149 2.20 -11.89 -21.47
C LYS A 149 2.91 -11.41 -22.74
N ASN A 150 2.65 -10.19 -23.19
CA ASN A 150 3.23 -9.62 -24.42
C ASN A 150 4.75 -9.45 -24.34
N ASP A 151 5.31 -9.32 -23.14
CA ASP A 151 6.77 -9.32 -22.90
C ASP A 151 7.24 -10.58 -22.17
N ASP A 152 6.50 -11.69 -22.31
CA ASP A 152 6.73 -12.97 -21.62
C ASP A 152 6.84 -12.82 -20.09
N TYR A 153 6.04 -11.92 -19.53
CA TYR A 153 5.99 -11.61 -18.09
C TYR A 153 7.33 -11.13 -17.53
N SER A 154 8.18 -10.53 -18.36
CA SER A 154 9.57 -10.21 -18.01
C SER A 154 9.72 -8.99 -17.09
N GLY A 155 8.74 -8.08 -17.07
CA GLY A 155 8.80 -6.89 -16.24
C GLY A 155 7.44 -6.42 -15.74
N LEU A 156 7.45 -5.56 -14.72
CA LEU A 156 6.25 -4.93 -14.15
C LEU A 156 6.02 -3.53 -14.70
N ALA A 157 4.74 -3.19 -14.87
CA ALA A 157 4.27 -1.84 -15.11
C ALA A 157 3.05 -1.55 -14.24
N ILE A 158 2.70 -0.28 -14.09
CA ILE A 158 1.53 0.13 -13.30
C ILE A 158 0.31 0.15 -14.23
N TYR A 159 -0.70 -0.62 -13.87
CA TYR A 159 -2.02 -0.63 -14.51
C TYR A 159 -3.05 -0.05 -13.56
N TYR A 160 -4.20 0.35 -14.11
CA TYR A 160 -5.34 0.81 -13.32
C TYR A 160 -6.68 0.39 -13.90
N SER A 161 -7.69 0.40 -13.04
CA SER A 161 -9.10 0.30 -13.38
C SER A 161 -9.89 1.30 -12.52
N VAL A 162 -11.02 1.77 -13.01
CA VAL A 162 -11.89 2.71 -12.28
C VAL A 162 -13.18 2.05 -11.82
N THR A 163 -13.68 2.47 -10.66
CA THR A 163 -14.95 2.01 -10.07
C THR A 163 -15.64 3.14 -9.30
N LYS A 164 -16.95 3.06 -9.13
CA LYS A 164 -17.73 3.95 -8.24
C LYS A 164 -18.13 3.28 -6.93
N ASP A 165 -18.17 1.96 -6.90
CA ASP A 165 -18.86 1.16 -5.87
C ASP A 165 -18.04 -0.04 -5.37
N PHE A 166 -16.86 -0.28 -5.94
CA PHE A 166 -16.04 -1.47 -5.68
C PHE A 166 -16.80 -2.78 -5.99
N GLU A 167 -17.71 -2.75 -6.95
CA GLU A 167 -18.43 -3.91 -7.47
C GLU A 167 -18.21 -4.06 -8.97
N LYS A 168 -18.30 -2.94 -9.70
CA LYS A 168 -18.04 -2.89 -11.14
C LYS A 168 -16.78 -2.09 -11.41
N PHE A 169 -15.91 -2.68 -12.21
CA PHE A 169 -14.63 -2.12 -12.59
C PHE A 169 -14.56 -1.97 -14.10
N SER A 170 -13.91 -0.91 -14.58
CA SER A 170 -13.59 -0.78 -16.00
C SER A 170 -12.59 -1.86 -16.43
N LYS A 171 -12.40 -2.01 -17.75
CA LYS A 171 -11.25 -2.79 -18.24
C LYS A 171 -9.94 -2.12 -17.77
N PRO A 172 -8.90 -2.92 -17.44
CA PRO A 172 -7.58 -2.40 -17.10
C PRO A 172 -7.01 -1.53 -18.21
N LYS A 173 -6.25 -0.51 -17.82
CA LYS A 173 -5.48 0.35 -18.71
C LYS A 173 -4.08 0.53 -18.14
N LEU A 174 -3.10 0.74 -19.02
CA LEU A 174 -1.75 1.10 -18.59
C LEU A 174 -1.79 2.50 -17.94
N PHE A 175 -1.27 2.62 -16.73
CA PHE A 175 -1.08 3.91 -16.04
C PHE A 175 0.31 4.46 -16.33
N CYS A 176 1.36 3.68 -16.04
CA CYS A 176 2.74 4.08 -16.20
C CYS A 176 3.66 2.88 -16.49
N LYS A 177 4.61 3.06 -17.42
CA LYS A 177 5.66 2.10 -17.76
C LYS A 177 6.94 2.86 -18.12
N LYS A 178 8.09 2.34 -17.68
CA LYS A 178 9.41 2.75 -18.15
C LYS A 178 9.90 1.83 -19.26
N THR A 179 10.71 2.37 -20.15
CA THR A 179 11.35 1.60 -21.23
C THR A 179 12.62 0.89 -20.77
N ASP A 180 13.21 1.32 -19.66
CA ASP A 180 14.52 0.93 -19.15
C ASP A 180 14.48 0.37 -17.71
N SER A 181 13.29 0.14 -17.15
CA SER A 181 13.10 -0.44 -15.83
C SER A 181 11.67 -0.96 -15.61
N GLU A 182 11.52 -1.83 -14.61
CA GLU A 182 10.23 -2.26 -14.06
C GLU A 182 9.74 -1.26 -13.01
N LEU A 183 8.42 -1.07 -12.94
CA LEU A 183 7.76 -0.23 -11.94
C LEU A 183 6.85 -1.07 -11.04
N LEU A 184 6.93 -0.82 -9.74
CA LEU A 184 6.09 -1.45 -8.73
C LEU A 184 5.76 -0.50 -7.56
N ASP A 185 4.82 -0.88 -6.71
CA ASP A 185 4.47 -0.16 -5.47
C ASP A 185 4.11 1.31 -5.70
N SER A 186 3.23 1.56 -6.66
CA SER A 186 2.70 2.90 -6.93
C SER A 186 1.90 3.47 -5.76
N PHE A 187 2.03 4.77 -5.50
CA PHE A 187 1.20 5.53 -4.56
C PHE A 187 0.87 6.92 -5.14
N LEU A 188 -0.40 7.30 -5.11
CA LEU A 188 -0.91 8.58 -5.60
C LEU A 188 -1.38 9.45 -4.43
N TYR A 189 -0.99 10.73 -4.45
CA TYR A 189 -1.43 11.72 -3.48
C TYR A 189 -1.71 13.05 -4.18
N LYS A 190 -2.80 13.74 -3.82
CA LYS A 190 -3.12 15.08 -4.38
C LYS A 190 -2.96 16.13 -3.29
N SER A 191 -2.17 17.16 -3.57
CA SER A 191 -1.96 18.31 -2.68
C SER A 191 -1.86 19.58 -3.49
N ASN A 192 -2.51 20.66 -3.03
CA ASN A 192 -2.41 21.99 -3.67
C ASN A 192 -2.71 21.99 -5.19
N GLY A 193 -3.57 21.08 -5.67
CA GLY A 193 -3.89 20.93 -7.09
C GLY A 193 -2.90 20.05 -7.89
N THR A 194 -1.77 19.67 -7.29
CA THR A 194 -0.74 18.81 -7.89
C THR A 194 -0.95 17.35 -7.49
N TYR A 195 -0.87 16.46 -8.47
CA TYR A 195 -0.78 15.02 -8.27
C TYR A 195 0.68 14.64 -8.06
N HIS A 196 0.98 14.02 -6.92
CA HIS A 196 2.26 13.42 -6.58
C HIS A 196 2.15 11.91 -6.81
N PHE A 197 3.00 11.38 -7.66
CA PHE A 197 3.10 9.96 -7.98
C PHE A 197 4.44 9.44 -7.47
N PHE A 198 4.38 8.55 -6.49
CA PHE A 198 5.54 7.82 -6.01
C PHE A 198 5.47 6.39 -6.53
N VAL A 199 6.60 5.83 -6.96
CA VAL A 199 6.66 4.45 -7.43
C VAL A 199 8.06 3.90 -7.25
N LYS A 200 8.21 2.60 -7.01
CA LYS A 200 9.52 1.93 -6.98
C LYS A 200 9.96 1.61 -8.40
N SER A 201 11.14 2.11 -8.78
CA SER A 201 11.84 1.71 -10.00
C SER A 201 12.85 0.62 -9.65
N ALA A 202 12.83 -0.49 -10.40
CA ALA A 202 13.74 -1.61 -10.17
C ALA A 202 15.19 -1.28 -10.55
N ASP A 203 15.37 -0.33 -11.47
CA ASP A 203 16.62 0.12 -12.09
C ASP A 203 16.49 1.56 -12.61
N ASN A 204 17.62 2.24 -12.89
CA ASN A 204 17.69 3.53 -13.57
C ASN A 204 16.74 4.66 -13.06
N PRO A 205 16.79 5.07 -11.78
CA PRO A 205 17.59 4.52 -10.69
C PRO A 205 16.87 3.36 -9.99
N LYS A 206 17.63 2.45 -9.38
CA LYS A 206 17.06 1.45 -8.46
C LYS A 206 16.71 2.13 -7.13
N ALA A 207 15.54 2.76 -7.06
CA ALA A 207 15.09 3.55 -5.91
C ALA A 207 13.57 3.80 -6.00
N VAL A 208 12.98 4.30 -4.91
CA VAL A 208 11.69 4.99 -5.03
C VAL A 208 11.92 6.26 -5.83
N ILE A 209 10.97 6.55 -6.71
CA ILE A 209 10.97 7.68 -7.63
C ILE A 209 9.72 8.52 -7.40
N HIS A 210 9.83 9.83 -7.56
CA HIS A 210 8.74 10.80 -7.43
C HIS A 210 8.57 11.56 -8.74
N GLU A 211 7.31 11.72 -9.15
CA GLU A 211 6.90 12.51 -10.30
C GLU A 211 5.66 13.33 -9.95
N THR A 212 5.48 14.47 -10.62
CA THR A 212 4.34 15.36 -10.39
C THR A 212 3.58 15.68 -11.67
N SER A 213 2.28 15.96 -11.55
CA SER A 213 1.47 16.43 -12.68
C SER A 213 0.32 17.31 -12.19
N GLN A 214 -0.20 18.15 -13.08
CA GLN A 214 -1.47 18.86 -12.87
C GLN A 214 -2.68 18.03 -13.33
N SER A 215 -2.47 16.82 -13.86
CA SER A 215 -3.49 15.90 -14.35
C SER A 215 -3.24 14.50 -13.81
N LEU A 216 -4.28 13.81 -13.34
CA LEU A 216 -4.20 12.48 -12.74
C LEU A 216 -3.58 11.43 -13.68
N TYR A 217 -3.79 11.59 -14.98
CA TYR A 217 -3.28 10.66 -15.99
C TYR A 217 -2.06 11.23 -16.72
N GLY A 218 -1.43 12.26 -16.16
CA GLY A 218 -0.24 12.88 -16.67
C GLY A 218 -0.48 13.87 -17.83
N PRO A 219 0.61 14.25 -18.55
CA PRO A 219 1.98 13.74 -18.38
C PRO A 219 2.57 14.08 -17.00
N TYR A 220 3.40 13.18 -16.48
CA TYR A 220 4.12 13.37 -15.21
C TYR A 220 5.54 13.87 -15.48
N GLU A 221 6.00 14.79 -14.65
CA GLU A 221 7.35 15.35 -14.67
C GLU A 221 8.17 14.79 -13.50
N ARG A 222 9.38 14.32 -13.83
CA ARG A 222 10.29 13.69 -12.87
C ARG A 222 10.87 14.70 -11.89
N ASP A 223 10.73 14.42 -10.59
CA ASP A 223 11.38 15.21 -9.54
C ASP A 223 12.84 14.76 -9.36
N ILE A 224 13.75 15.50 -10.01
CA ILE A 224 15.20 15.23 -9.95
C ILE A 224 15.77 15.52 -8.56
N PHE A 225 15.20 16.48 -7.83
CA PHE A 225 15.67 16.77 -6.48
C PHE A 225 15.34 15.62 -5.52
N PHE A 226 14.15 15.03 -5.66
CA PHE A 226 13.81 13.80 -4.94
C PHE A 226 14.78 12.65 -5.22
N ASP A 227 15.25 12.50 -6.46
CA ASP A 227 16.24 11.48 -6.81
C ASP A 227 17.58 11.69 -6.12
N GLU A 228 18.06 12.94 -6.06
CA GLU A 228 19.28 13.28 -5.33
C GLU A 228 19.13 13.01 -3.83
N GLN A 229 17.97 13.35 -3.24
CA GLN A 229 17.65 13.03 -1.85
C GLN A 229 17.63 11.52 -1.62
N MET A 230 16.95 10.75 -2.47
CA MET A 230 16.91 9.29 -2.38
C MET A 230 18.30 8.69 -2.51
N ALA A 231 19.11 9.14 -3.47
CA ALA A 231 20.48 8.66 -3.66
C ALA A 231 21.40 8.94 -2.45
N SER A 232 21.09 9.96 -1.65
CA SER A 232 21.83 10.28 -0.42
C SER A 232 21.48 9.38 0.77
N LEU A 233 20.37 8.65 0.72
CA LEU A 233 19.98 7.71 1.77
C LEU A 233 20.88 6.47 1.75
N GLU A 234 21.23 5.99 2.94
CA GLU A 234 21.92 4.70 3.08
C GLU A 234 21.06 3.58 2.50
N LYS A 235 21.67 2.71 1.68
CA LYS A 235 20.98 1.60 1.00
C LYS A 235 19.70 2.07 0.28
N CYS A 236 19.78 3.18 -0.44
CA CYS A 236 18.66 3.78 -1.19
C CYS A 236 17.91 2.78 -2.11
N ASN A 237 18.61 1.75 -2.58
CA ASN A 237 18.08 0.68 -3.41
C ASN A 237 17.13 -0.28 -2.69
N THR A 238 17.05 -0.23 -1.36
CA THR A 238 16.24 -1.11 -0.52
C THR A 238 15.05 -0.41 0.15
N TYR A 239 14.61 0.72 -0.40
CA TYR A 239 13.32 1.34 -0.07
C TYR A 239 12.28 1.02 -1.13
N GLU A 240 11.03 0.76 -0.73
CA GLU A 240 9.86 0.50 -1.58
C GLU A 240 8.57 1.00 -0.89
N ALA A 241 7.40 0.63 -1.41
CA ALA A 241 6.09 0.86 -0.78
C ALA A 241 5.86 2.30 -0.23
N PRO A 242 6.04 3.36 -1.05
CA PRO A 242 5.82 4.72 -0.59
C PRO A 242 4.39 4.93 -0.10
N MET A 243 4.23 5.70 0.97
CA MET A 243 2.93 6.13 1.48
C MET A 243 3.03 7.52 2.07
N VAL A 244 2.05 8.37 1.77
CA VAL A 244 1.95 9.72 2.35
C VAL A 244 0.68 9.87 3.18
N TYR A 245 0.77 10.51 4.34
CA TYR A 245 -0.37 10.95 5.14
C TYR A 245 -0.06 12.23 5.93
N THR A 246 -1.12 12.91 6.37
CA THR A 246 -1.03 14.13 7.19
C THR A 246 -1.04 13.79 8.68
N LEU A 247 -0.08 14.32 9.42
CA LEU A 247 0.06 14.14 10.86
C LEU A 247 -0.85 15.08 11.64
N SER A 248 -1.04 14.80 12.93
CA SER A 248 -1.95 15.60 13.78
C SER A 248 -1.51 17.06 13.94
N ASP A 249 -0.22 17.35 13.78
CA ASP A 249 0.36 18.70 13.76
C ASP A 249 0.37 19.34 12.37
N LYS A 250 -0.35 18.76 11.41
CA LYS A 250 -0.51 19.23 10.01
C LYS A 250 0.72 19.13 9.12
N LYS A 251 1.78 18.48 9.59
CA LYS A 251 2.92 18.10 8.75
C LYS A 251 2.57 16.91 7.87
N ILE A 252 3.33 16.75 6.80
CA ILE A 252 3.26 15.59 5.91
C ILE A 252 4.29 14.55 6.35
N CYS A 253 3.86 13.30 6.45
CA CYS A 253 4.74 12.15 6.61
C CYS A 253 4.76 11.34 5.32
N LEU A 254 5.94 11.20 4.72
CA LEU A 254 6.23 10.17 3.73
C LEU A 254 6.87 8.99 4.48
N MET A 255 6.30 7.79 4.35
CA MET A 255 6.91 6.56 4.83
C MET A 255 7.36 5.71 3.64
N LEU A 256 8.58 5.17 3.72
CA LEU A 256 9.11 4.21 2.75
C LEU A 256 9.45 2.90 3.47
N ASP A 257 9.01 1.76 2.95
CA ASP A 257 9.31 0.46 3.55
C ASP A 257 10.77 0.10 3.25
N PHE A 258 11.57 -0.09 4.29
CA PHE A 258 12.94 -0.54 4.18
C PHE A 258 12.98 -2.07 4.22
N TYR A 259 13.25 -2.68 3.07
CA TYR A 259 13.24 -4.13 2.86
C TYR A 259 14.65 -4.65 2.57
N GLY A 260 14.82 -5.98 2.46
CA GLY A 260 16.06 -6.59 1.94
C GLY A 260 17.36 -6.27 2.71
N CYS A 261 17.27 -5.68 3.90
CA CYS A 261 18.36 -5.38 4.81
C CYS A 261 18.38 -6.36 5.99
N GLU A 262 19.24 -6.12 6.99
CA GLU A 262 19.20 -6.93 8.22
C GLU A 262 17.80 -6.85 8.85
N LYS A 263 17.29 -7.99 9.33
CA LYS A 263 15.93 -8.09 9.84
C LYS A 263 15.65 -7.06 10.92
N GLU A 264 16.67 -6.73 11.71
CA GLU A 264 16.70 -5.75 12.79
C GLU A 264 16.36 -4.32 12.32
N ASP A 265 16.67 -4.01 11.06
CA ASP A 265 16.52 -2.68 10.46
C ASP A 265 15.29 -2.55 9.56
N MET A 266 14.67 -3.66 9.16
CA MET A 266 13.51 -3.69 8.27
C MET A 266 12.30 -2.93 8.81
N GLY A 267 11.49 -2.42 7.87
CA GLY A 267 10.20 -1.80 8.11
C GLY A 267 10.18 -0.32 7.73
N TYR A 268 9.02 0.31 7.94
CA TYR A 268 8.81 1.67 7.50
C TYR A 268 9.75 2.71 8.15
N VAL A 269 10.29 3.59 7.29
CA VAL A 269 11.10 4.74 7.67
C VAL A 269 10.31 6.02 7.40
N PRO A 270 10.00 6.82 8.44
CA PRO A 270 9.26 8.06 8.28
C PRO A 270 10.18 9.25 7.95
N PHE A 271 9.72 10.08 7.03
CA PHE A 271 10.29 11.37 6.66
C PHE A 271 9.20 12.43 6.85
N VAL A 272 9.46 13.42 7.70
CA VAL A 272 8.48 14.43 8.09
C VAL A 272 8.87 15.78 7.50
N MET A 273 7.92 16.41 6.80
CA MET A 273 8.12 17.67 6.08
C MET A 273 6.87 18.57 6.15
N GLU A 274 7.01 19.83 5.76
CA GLU A 274 5.90 20.80 5.76
C GLU A 274 5.03 20.68 4.50
N SER A 275 5.61 20.33 3.35
CA SER A 275 4.90 20.14 2.09
C SER A 275 5.64 19.15 1.18
N LEU A 276 4.91 18.48 0.28
CA LEU A 276 5.49 17.69 -0.80
C LEU A 276 6.06 18.55 -1.94
N ASP A 277 5.82 19.86 -1.95
CA ASP A 277 6.45 20.79 -2.91
C ASP A 277 7.94 21.04 -2.58
N SER A 278 8.42 20.55 -1.44
CA SER A 278 9.81 20.69 -0.98
C SER A 278 10.20 19.48 -0.14
N ILE A 279 10.27 18.32 -0.79
CA ILE A 279 10.58 17.05 -0.13
C ILE A 279 12.00 17.07 0.44
N ASN A 280 12.13 16.71 1.71
CA ASN A 280 13.42 16.52 2.39
C ASN A 280 13.43 15.14 3.05
N LEU A 281 14.33 14.26 2.60
CA LEU A 281 14.42 12.90 3.10
C LEU A 281 15.34 12.80 4.33
N LYS A 282 15.13 13.69 5.30
CA LYS A 282 15.72 13.57 6.63
C LYS A 282 14.91 12.57 7.46
N CYS A 283 15.51 11.40 7.69
CA CYS A 283 14.96 10.35 8.55
C CYS A 283 14.48 10.95 9.88
N SER A 284 13.23 10.62 10.24
CA SER A 284 12.55 11.11 11.45
C SER A 284 12.16 9.96 12.39
N LYS A 285 12.81 8.79 12.27
CA LYS A 285 12.51 7.58 13.08
C LYS A 285 12.46 7.88 14.58
N GLU A 286 13.29 8.80 15.07
CA GLU A 286 13.36 9.19 16.48
C GLU A 286 12.09 9.85 17.02
N LYS A 287 11.19 10.30 16.13
CA LYS A 287 9.90 10.90 16.49
C LYS A 287 8.76 9.88 16.55
N PHE A 288 8.99 8.62 16.18
CA PHE A 288 7.96 7.62 16.03
C PHE A 288 8.15 6.45 16.99
N THR A 289 7.03 5.96 17.51
CA THR A 289 6.99 4.72 18.29
C THR A 289 6.22 3.67 17.50
N PHE A 290 6.89 2.59 17.09
CA PHE A 290 6.23 1.46 16.44
C PHE A 290 6.19 0.24 17.40
N PRO A 291 5.04 -0.43 17.56
CA PRO A 291 4.93 -1.60 18.44
C PRO A 291 5.68 -2.83 17.89
N TYR A 292 5.93 -2.83 16.58
CA TYR A 292 6.75 -3.77 15.83
C TYR A 292 7.04 -3.17 14.46
N LYS A 293 7.76 -3.90 13.61
CA LYS A 293 8.12 -3.46 12.26
C LYS A 293 6.93 -3.54 11.32
N PHE A 294 6.39 -2.39 10.95
CA PHE A 294 5.38 -2.29 9.91
C PHE A 294 6.01 -2.49 8.53
N LYS A 295 5.28 -3.19 7.68
CA LYS A 295 5.57 -3.44 6.26
C LYS A 295 4.47 -2.83 5.40
N HIS A 296 4.63 -2.86 4.08
CA HIS A 296 3.72 -2.28 3.09
C HIS A 296 2.24 -2.27 3.53
N GLY A 297 1.72 -1.06 3.71
CA GLY A 297 0.36 -0.81 4.13
C GLY A 297 -0.06 0.63 3.89
N VAL A 298 -1.26 1.01 4.34
CA VAL A 298 -1.77 2.40 4.26
C VAL A 298 -2.31 2.91 5.60
N VAL A 299 -1.97 4.16 5.92
CA VAL A 299 -2.52 4.93 7.04
C VAL A 299 -3.73 5.73 6.57
N MET A 300 -4.83 5.61 7.31
CA MET A 300 -6.07 6.33 7.08
C MET A 300 -6.50 7.08 8.34
N GLU A 301 -6.97 8.31 8.18
CA GLU A 301 -7.60 9.07 9.25
C GLU A 301 -8.96 8.46 9.63
N ILE A 302 -9.20 8.36 10.94
CA ILE A 302 -10.43 7.83 11.52
C ILE A 302 -10.93 8.76 12.64
N THR A 303 -12.23 8.64 12.92
CA THR A 303 -12.87 9.35 14.03
C THR A 303 -12.50 8.72 15.37
N GLY A 304 -12.67 9.48 16.46
CA GLY A 304 -12.50 8.96 17.82
C GLY A 304 -13.42 7.77 18.13
N ASP A 305 -14.66 7.78 17.62
CA ASP A 305 -15.61 6.68 17.81
C ASP A 305 -15.15 5.39 17.09
N GLU A 306 -14.60 5.52 15.88
CA GLU A 306 -14.03 4.39 15.15
C GLU A 306 -12.77 3.86 15.83
N TYR A 307 -11.90 4.74 16.33
CA TYR A 307 -10.72 4.36 17.12
C TYR A 307 -11.14 3.54 18.35
N GLU A 308 -12.13 4.04 19.11
CA GLU A 308 -12.62 3.35 20.31
C GLU A 308 -13.32 2.03 19.97
N ARG A 309 -14.06 1.98 18.85
CA ARG A 309 -14.70 0.76 18.35
C ARG A 309 -13.67 -0.31 18.02
N ILE A 310 -12.64 0.02 17.23
CA ILE A 310 -11.54 -0.90 16.88
C ILE A 310 -10.82 -1.38 18.14
N LYS A 311 -10.49 -0.45 19.05
CA LYS A 311 -9.73 -0.74 20.28
C LYS A 311 -10.48 -1.66 21.24
N LYS A 312 -11.79 -1.51 21.37
CA LYS A 312 -12.64 -2.32 22.27
C LYS A 312 -13.18 -3.59 21.62
N HIS A 313 -13.06 -3.73 20.30
CA HIS A 313 -13.59 -4.89 19.60
C HIS A 313 -12.89 -6.18 20.03
N LYS A 314 -13.69 -7.23 20.25
CA LYS A 314 -13.18 -8.57 20.54
C LYS A 314 -12.98 -9.32 19.24
N TRP A 315 -11.78 -9.19 18.68
CA TRP A 315 -11.37 -9.87 17.47
C TRP A 315 -11.40 -11.39 17.68
N ILE A 316 -12.30 -12.07 16.96
CA ILE A 316 -12.38 -13.53 17.02
C ILE A 316 -11.42 -14.10 15.98
N ASN A 317 -10.25 -14.51 16.43
CA ASN A 317 -9.34 -15.34 15.64
C ASN A 317 -9.95 -16.74 15.57
N LYS A 318 -10.91 -16.96 14.65
CA LYS A 318 -11.44 -18.31 14.39
C LYS A 318 -10.26 -19.17 13.94
N LYS A 319 -9.90 -20.14 14.79
CA LYS A 319 -8.82 -21.11 14.56
C LYS A 319 -9.03 -21.91 13.29
#